data_AF-A0A015YFJ8-F1
#
_entry.id   AF-A0A015YFJ8-F1
#
_cell.length_a   1.000
_cell.length_b   1.000
_cell.length_c   1.000
_cell.angle_alpha   90.00
_cell.angle_beta   90.00
_cell.angle_gamma   90.00
#
_symmetry.space_group_name_H-M   'P 1'
#
loop_
_entity.id
_entity.type
_entity.pdbx_description
1 polymer ?
#
loop_
_entity_poly.entity_id
_entity_poly.type
_entity_poly.pdbx_seq_one_letter_code
_entity_poly.pdbx_strand_id
1 'polypeptide(L)'
;MAKGNRKVPEINSSSTADIAFLLLIFFLITTSMDTDRGLARQLPPPPEKDQVDNDVVVKDRNVLQIFLNFQNQLMCGGEIVDVKQLREKAKEFIANPYNDEKLPEKHAKDVPFFGNVMVTENHVISLQSDRGSSYQAYFDVQNELVAAYNELRDELAQEKWQKNYADLNEDQQKAIRDIFPQKISEAEPKGVKKNN
;
A
#
# COMPACT_ATOMS: atom_id res chain seq x y z
N MET A 1 72.39 51.98 17.36
CA MET A 1 72.01 50.67 16.77
C MET A 1 70.55 50.78 16.32
N ALA A 2 70.28 50.78 15.02
CA ALA A 2 68.92 50.85 14.47
C ALA A 2 68.54 49.46 13.93
N LYS A 3 67.48 48.87 14.47
CA LYS A 3 66.96 47.55 14.09
C LYS A 3 66.02 47.74 12.90
N GLY A 4 66.42 47.30 11.70
CA GLY A 4 65.57 47.34 10.51
C GLY A 4 64.37 46.39 10.64
N ASN A 5 63.17 46.90 10.40
CA ASN A 5 61.94 46.12 10.36
C ASN A 5 61.96 45.13 9.18
N ARG A 6 61.77 43.85 9.45
CA ARG A 6 61.48 42.82 8.43
C ARG A 6 60.08 43.08 7.86
N LYS A 7 59.99 43.42 6.57
CA LYS A 7 58.70 43.46 5.86
C LYS A 7 58.20 42.01 5.70
N VAL A 8 56.96 41.77 6.13
CA VAL A 8 56.26 40.50 5.90
C VAL A 8 56.04 40.32 4.38
N PRO A 9 56.15 39.10 3.83
CA PRO A 9 55.88 38.86 2.42
C PRO A 9 54.42 39.18 2.10
N GLU A 10 54.19 40.00 1.08
CA GLU A 10 52.85 40.27 0.57
C GLU A 10 52.32 38.99 -0.10
N ILE A 11 51.17 38.51 0.37
CA ILE A 11 50.47 37.38 -0.22
C ILE A 11 49.83 37.88 -1.52
N ASN A 12 49.94 37.10 -2.59
CA ASN A 12 49.26 37.40 -3.86
C ASN A 12 47.74 37.27 -3.70
N SER A 13 47.10 38.33 -3.20
CA SER A 13 45.66 38.40 -2.94
C SER A 13 44.83 38.32 -4.24
N SER A 14 45.40 38.71 -5.38
CA SER A 14 44.71 38.62 -6.68
C SER A 14 44.47 37.16 -7.09
N SER A 15 45.51 36.33 -7.07
CA SER A 15 45.41 34.93 -7.51
C SER A 15 44.59 34.07 -6.54
N THR A 16 44.63 34.40 -5.24
CA THR A 16 43.81 33.72 -4.23
C THR A 16 42.34 34.14 -4.33
N ALA A 17 42.04 35.39 -4.69
CA ALA A 17 40.69 35.85 -4.96
C ALA A 17 40.07 35.17 -6.21
N ASP A 18 40.83 35.02 -7.29
CA ASP A 18 40.34 34.34 -8.50
C ASP A 18 40.01 32.86 -8.25
N ILE A 19 40.87 32.15 -7.50
CA ILE A 19 40.63 30.75 -7.12
C ILE A 19 39.40 30.63 -6.22
N ALA A 20 39.25 31.52 -5.24
CA ALA A 20 38.08 31.53 -4.37
C ALA A 20 36.79 31.84 -5.16
N PHE A 21 36.85 32.75 -6.13
CA PHE A 21 35.71 33.12 -6.97
C PHE A 21 35.28 31.97 -7.90
N LEU A 22 36.23 31.26 -8.51
CA LEU A 22 35.96 30.06 -9.31
C LEU A 22 35.34 28.94 -8.45
N LEU A 23 35.82 28.72 -7.22
CA LEU A 23 35.22 27.76 -6.31
C LEU A 23 33.81 28.16 -5.88
N LEU A 24 33.55 29.46 -5.69
CA LEU A 24 32.24 29.97 -5.31
C LEU A 24 31.24 29.83 -6.47
N ILE A 25 31.66 30.10 -7.70
CA ILE A 25 30.87 29.82 -8.92
C ILE A 25 30.66 28.31 -9.08
N PHE A 26 31.70 27.49 -8.88
CA PHE A 26 31.57 26.04 -8.95
C PHE A 26 30.56 25.52 -7.92
N PHE A 27 30.63 25.96 -6.67
CA PHE A 27 29.62 25.63 -5.66
C PHE A 27 28.26 26.19 -6.03
N LEU A 28 28.14 27.40 -6.54
CA LEU A 28 26.85 27.99 -6.92
C LEU A 28 26.19 27.24 -8.10
N ILE A 29 26.97 26.82 -9.09
CA ILE A 29 26.51 26.07 -10.27
C ILE A 29 26.21 24.60 -9.94
N THR A 30 27.02 23.97 -9.08
CA THR A 30 26.82 22.56 -8.71
C THR A 30 25.85 22.36 -7.54
N THR A 31 25.55 23.40 -6.76
CA THR A 31 24.51 23.37 -5.70
C THR A 31 23.12 23.72 -6.20
N SER A 32 22.98 24.24 -7.43
CA SER A 32 21.74 24.00 -8.17
C SER A 32 21.74 22.55 -8.65
N MET A 33 21.63 21.63 -7.68
CA MET A 33 20.98 20.36 -7.97
C MET A 33 19.63 20.73 -8.54
N ASP A 34 19.51 20.53 -9.85
CA ASP A 34 18.25 20.36 -10.53
C ASP A 34 17.39 19.47 -9.61
N THR A 35 16.34 20.05 -9.05
CA THR A 35 15.31 19.25 -8.40
C THR A 35 14.52 18.67 -9.55
N ASP A 36 15.11 17.67 -10.19
CA ASP A 36 14.41 16.72 -11.04
C ASP A 36 13.12 16.42 -10.30
N ARG A 37 12.01 16.66 -11.00
CA ARG A 37 10.64 16.53 -10.53
C ARG A 37 10.41 15.14 -9.93
N GLY A 38 10.87 14.92 -8.70
CA GLY A 38 10.39 13.88 -7.82
C GLY A 38 8.98 14.30 -7.49
N LEU A 39 8.01 13.51 -7.95
CA LEU A 39 6.62 13.62 -7.52
C LEU A 39 6.61 13.95 -6.03
N ALA A 40 6.17 15.16 -5.67
CA ALA A 40 5.83 15.51 -4.29
C ALA A 40 4.54 14.77 -3.92
N ARG A 41 4.59 13.43 -3.93
CA ARG A 41 3.66 12.60 -3.20
C ARG A 41 4.32 12.36 -1.86
N GLN A 42 3.69 12.87 -0.81
CA GLN A 42 3.90 12.30 0.50
C GLN A 42 3.74 10.78 0.36
N LEU A 43 4.72 10.04 0.87
CA LEU A 43 4.52 8.61 1.10
C LEU A 43 3.19 8.47 1.84
N PRO A 44 2.30 7.54 1.43
CA PRO A 44 1.23 7.14 2.33
C PRO A 44 1.87 6.85 3.69
N PRO A 45 1.26 7.31 4.79
CA PRO A 45 1.82 7.13 6.12
C PRO A 45 2.26 5.66 6.26
N PRO A 46 3.45 5.39 6.83
CA PRO A 46 3.88 4.02 7.06
C PRO A 46 2.73 3.28 7.74
N PRO A 47 2.40 2.05 7.31
CA PRO A 47 1.29 1.31 7.88
C PRO A 47 1.42 1.36 9.40
N GLU A 48 0.38 1.86 10.06
CA GLU A 48 0.37 1.94 11.51
C GLU A 48 0.73 0.54 12.03
N LYS A 49 1.77 0.47 12.86
CA LYS A 49 2.28 -0.79 13.47
C LYS A 49 1.26 -1.48 14.37
N ASP A 50 0.04 -0.94 14.43
CA ASP A 50 -1.12 -1.45 15.14
C ASP A 50 -2.13 -2.06 14.14
N GLN A 51 -1.68 -2.78 13.11
CA GLN A 51 -2.48 -3.91 12.67
C GLN A 51 -2.44 -4.91 13.82
N VAL A 52 -3.37 -4.74 14.75
CA VAL A 52 -3.61 -5.62 15.87
C VAL A 52 -3.56 -7.05 15.31
N ASP A 53 -2.53 -7.79 15.72
CA ASP A 53 -2.52 -9.25 15.75
C ASP A 53 -3.77 -9.64 16.56
N ASN A 54 -4.91 -9.61 15.89
CA ASN A 54 -6.06 -10.32 16.36
C ASN A 54 -5.65 -11.76 16.10
N ASP A 55 -5.09 -12.38 17.14
CA ASP A 55 -4.98 -13.83 17.37
C ASP A 55 -6.38 -14.50 17.34
N VAL A 56 -7.29 -14.03 16.50
CA VAL A 56 -8.32 -14.87 15.95
C VAL A 56 -7.55 -15.89 15.14
N VAL A 57 -7.57 -17.14 15.58
CA VAL A 57 -7.14 -18.28 14.79
C VAL A 57 -8.02 -18.27 13.52
N VAL A 58 -7.61 -17.49 12.51
CA VAL A 58 -8.30 -17.39 11.24
C VAL A 58 -8.05 -18.73 10.58
N LYS A 59 -9.13 -19.50 10.40
CA LYS A 59 -9.07 -20.79 9.72
C LYS A 59 -8.46 -20.56 8.34
N ASP A 60 -7.55 -21.43 7.89
CA ASP A 60 -6.86 -21.26 6.60
C ASP A 60 -7.81 -21.01 5.42
N ARG A 61 -9.02 -21.60 5.45
CA ARG A 61 -10.08 -21.38 4.45
C ARG A 61 -10.62 -19.94 4.37
N ASN A 62 -10.44 -19.16 5.42
CA ASN A 62 -10.85 -17.76 5.49
C ASN A 62 -9.74 -16.81 5.01
N VAL A 63 -8.56 -17.34 4.61
CA VAL A 63 -7.43 -16.53 4.14
C VAL A 63 -7.26 -16.67 2.64
N LEU A 64 -7.38 -15.58 1.90
CA LEU A 64 -6.98 -15.51 0.49
C LEU A 64 -5.54 -15.06 0.39
N GLN A 65 -4.65 -15.95 -0.03
CA GLN A 65 -3.24 -15.63 -0.23
C GLN A 65 -2.99 -15.07 -1.63
N ILE A 66 -2.40 -13.88 -1.66
CA ILE A 66 -1.97 -13.19 -2.87
C ILE A 66 -0.46 -12.98 -2.78
N PHE A 67 0.26 -13.44 -3.80
CA PHE A 67 1.70 -13.31 -3.89
C PHE A 67 2.08 -12.52 -5.15
N LEU A 68 2.85 -11.45 -4.99
CA LEU A 68 3.42 -10.66 -6.09
C LEU A 68 4.91 -10.95 -6.19
N ASN A 69 5.34 -11.55 -7.31
CA ASN A 69 6.74 -11.91 -7.50
C ASN A 69 7.58 -10.75 -8.09
N PHE A 70 8.89 -10.94 -8.16
CA PHE A 70 9.83 -9.95 -8.72
C PHE A 70 9.64 -9.67 -10.21
N GLN A 71 8.97 -10.56 -10.94
CA GLN A 71 8.61 -10.37 -12.35
C GLN A 71 7.28 -9.61 -12.50
N ASN A 72 6.75 -9.05 -11.41
CA ASN A 72 5.42 -8.43 -11.32
C ASN A 72 4.27 -9.37 -11.73
N GLN A 73 4.47 -10.68 -11.65
CA GLN A 73 3.40 -11.65 -11.84
C GLN A 73 2.68 -11.84 -10.51
N LEU A 74 1.36 -11.82 -10.59
CA LEU A 74 0.47 -12.00 -9.47
C LEU A 74 0.02 -13.45 -9.39
N MET A 75 0.08 -14.02 -8.19
CA MET A 75 -0.47 -15.33 -7.88
C MET A 75 -1.56 -15.18 -6.83
N CYS A 76 -2.70 -15.81 -7.04
CA CYS A 76 -3.84 -15.81 -6.11
C CYS A 76 -4.29 -17.25 -5.89
N GLY A 77 -4.27 -17.71 -4.63
CA GLY A 77 -4.68 -19.08 -4.29
C GLY A 77 -3.83 -20.18 -4.93
N GLY A 78 -2.58 -19.88 -5.31
CA GLY A 78 -1.66 -20.82 -5.96
C GLY A 78 -1.66 -20.79 -7.50
N GLU A 79 -2.52 -19.98 -8.12
CA GLU A 79 -2.59 -19.83 -9.58
C GLU A 79 -2.08 -18.45 -10.01
N ILE A 80 -1.36 -18.39 -11.14
CA ILE A 80 -0.98 -17.11 -11.76
C ILE A 80 -2.23 -16.47 -12.33
N VAL A 81 -2.51 -15.24 -11.93
CA VAL A 81 -3.69 -14.48 -12.35
C VAL A 81 -3.28 -13.10 -12.82
N ASP A 82 -4.09 -12.52 -13.69
CA ASP A 82 -3.96 -11.11 -14.03
C ASP A 82 -4.64 -10.23 -12.97
N VAL A 83 -4.27 -8.96 -12.92
CA VAL A 83 -4.80 -7.96 -11.99
C VAL A 83 -6.32 -7.84 -12.08
N LYS A 84 -6.89 -7.90 -13.29
CA LYS A 84 -8.35 -7.88 -13.47
C LYS A 84 -9.03 -9.13 -12.90
N GLN A 85 -8.40 -10.29 -13.09
CA GLN A 85 -8.91 -11.56 -12.56
C GLN A 85 -8.80 -11.63 -11.04
N LEU A 86 -7.79 -10.95 -10.46
CA LEU A 86 -7.68 -10.82 -9.01
C LEU A 86 -8.94 -10.17 -8.42
N ARG A 87 -9.43 -9.10 -9.05
CA ARG A 87 -10.64 -8.40 -8.62
C ARG A 87 -11.83 -9.36 -8.57
N GLU A 88 -12.07 -10.09 -9.66
CA GLU A 88 -13.16 -11.06 -9.75
C GLU A 88 -13.03 -12.18 -8.71
N LYS A 89 -11.84 -12.77 -8.57
CA LYS A 89 -11.58 -13.82 -7.56
C LYS A 89 -11.74 -13.30 -6.12
N ALA A 90 -11.29 -12.08 -5.84
CA ALA A 90 -11.46 -11.45 -4.54
C ALA A 90 -12.96 -11.23 -4.24
N LYS A 91 -13.74 -10.75 -5.21
CA LYS A 91 -15.19 -10.59 -5.06
C LYS A 91 -15.87 -11.92 -4.76
N GLU A 92 -15.56 -12.95 -5.52
CA GLU A 92 -16.10 -14.30 -5.32
C GLU A 92 -15.75 -14.85 -3.94
N PHE A 93 -14.50 -14.67 -3.51
CA PHE A 93 -14.04 -15.10 -2.18
C PHE A 93 -14.77 -14.39 -1.04
N ILE A 94 -14.94 -13.06 -1.14
CA ILE A 94 -15.61 -12.26 -0.11
C ILE A 94 -17.11 -12.57 -0.08
N ALA A 95 -17.77 -12.58 -1.24
CA ALA A 95 -19.22 -12.78 -1.32
C ALA A 95 -19.63 -14.24 -1.00
N ASN A 96 -18.77 -15.21 -1.34
CA ASN A 96 -19.01 -16.65 -1.23
C ASN A 96 -20.46 -17.03 -1.59
N PRO A 97 -20.94 -16.73 -2.82
CA PRO A 97 -22.36 -16.83 -3.16
C PRO A 97 -22.92 -18.25 -3.00
N TYR A 98 -22.09 -19.27 -3.21
CA TYR A 98 -22.48 -20.69 -3.18
C TYR A 98 -22.28 -21.37 -1.81
N ASN A 99 -21.79 -20.63 -0.80
CA ASN A 99 -21.47 -21.17 0.52
C ASN A 99 -20.58 -22.43 0.44
N ASP A 100 -19.57 -22.38 -0.43
CA ASP A 100 -18.66 -23.50 -0.63
C ASP A 100 -17.80 -23.73 0.61
N GLU A 101 -17.56 -25.00 0.96
CA GLU A 101 -16.76 -25.39 2.15
C GLU A 101 -15.29 -24.94 2.06
N LYS A 102 -14.82 -24.61 0.86
CA LYS A 102 -13.47 -24.10 0.56
C LYS A 102 -13.34 -22.59 0.74
N LEU A 103 -14.45 -21.87 0.87
CA LEU A 103 -14.52 -20.42 0.96
C LEU A 103 -14.81 -19.98 2.41
N PRO A 104 -14.66 -18.67 2.72
CA PRO A 104 -14.77 -18.21 4.10
C PRO A 104 -16.10 -18.55 4.74
N GLU A 105 -16.05 -18.96 6.01
CA GLU A 105 -17.25 -19.29 6.79
C GLU A 105 -18.19 -18.09 6.89
N LYS A 106 -19.46 -18.32 6.57
CA LYS A 106 -20.52 -17.34 6.74
C LYS A 106 -21.11 -17.44 8.13
N HIS A 107 -21.33 -16.28 8.75
CA HIS A 107 -22.03 -16.17 10.02
C HIS A 107 -23.29 -15.31 9.82
N ALA A 108 -24.36 -15.72 10.50
CA ALA A 108 -25.59 -14.94 10.56
C ALA A 108 -25.35 -13.72 11.43
N LYS A 109 -25.43 -12.53 10.83
CA LYS A 109 -25.28 -11.25 11.54
C LYS A 109 -26.51 -10.40 11.25
N ASP A 110 -27.09 -9.85 12.32
CA ASP A 110 -28.13 -8.85 12.18
C ASP A 110 -27.48 -7.51 11.85
N VAL A 111 -27.74 -7.02 10.64
CA VAL A 111 -27.21 -5.76 10.16
C VAL A 111 -28.38 -4.78 9.99
N PRO A 112 -28.27 -3.54 10.52
CA PRO A 112 -29.28 -2.51 10.30
C PRO A 112 -29.64 -2.39 8.82
N PHE A 113 -30.94 -2.20 8.50
CA PHE A 113 -31.51 -2.13 7.14
C PHE A 113 -31.56 -3.45 6.33
N PHE A 114 -30.69 -4.42 6.63
CA PHE A 114 -30.62 -5.70 5.92
C PHE A 114 -31.22 -6.87 6.72
N GLY A 115 -31.33 -6.75 8.04
CA GLY A 115 -31.80 -7.81 8.92
C GLY A 115 -30.74 -8.90 9.08
N ASN A 116 -31.20 -10.14 9.26
CA ASN A 116 -30.29 -11.28 9.43
C ASN A 116 -29.71 -11.72 8.08
N VAL A 117 -28.45 -11.36 7.83
CA VAL A 117 -27.72 -11.67 6.60
C VAL A 117 -26.51 -12.55 6.88
N MET A 118 -26.19 -13.42 5.92
CA MET A 118 -25.05 -14.33 6.02
C MET A 118 -23.79 -13.62 5.51
N VAL A 119 -22.94 -13.18 6.43
CA VAL A 119 -21.74 -12.38 6.15
C VAL A 119 -20.45 -13.16 6.41
N THR A 120 -19.43 -12.89 5.62
CA THR A 120 -18.10 -13.51 5.74
C THR A 120 -17.20 -12.67 6.65
N GLU A 121 -17.63 -12.29 7.84
CA GLU A 121 -16.93 -11.27 8.67
C GLU A 121 -15.45 -11.57 8.96
N ASN A 122 -15.05 -12.84 8.98
CA ASN A 122 -13.72 -13.29 9.37
C ASN A 122 -12.76 -13.54 8.20
N HIS A 123 -13.13 -13.17 6.97
CA HIS A 123 -12.23 -13.31 5.83
C HIS A 123 -11.02 -12.37 5.96
N VAL A 124 -9.86 -12.81 5.48
CA VAL A 124 -8.63 -12.00 5.43
C VAL A 124 -7.97 -12.17 4.06
N ILE A 125 -7.63 -11.07 3.42
CA ILE A 125 -6.85 -11.05 2.19
C ILE A 125 -5.40 -10.77 2.57
N SER A 126 -4.52 -11.76 2.42
CA SER A 126 -3.09 -11.62 2.71
C SER A 126 -2.34 -11.29 1.44
N LEU A 127 -1.81 -10.08 1.34
CA LEU A 127 -0.92 -9.65 0.26
C LEU A 127 0.53 -9.80 0.69
N GLN A 128 1.27 -10.62 -0.04
CA GLN A 128 2.72 -10.82 0.10
C GLN A 128 3.41 -10.34 -1.17
N SER A 129 4.42 -9.49 -1.02
CA SER A 129 5.25 -9.04 -2.13
C SER A 129 6.67 -9.59 -2.01
N ASP A 130 7.32 -9.85 -3.13
CA ASP A 130 8.75 -10.14 -3.17
C ASP A 130 9.56 -8.84 -3.05
N ARG A 131 10.76 -8.91 -2.47
CA ARG A 131 11.68 -7.77 -2.38
C ARG A 131 12.06 -7.19 -3.74
N GLY A 132 12.02 -8.01 -4.80
CA GLY A 132 12.28 -7.58 -6.18
C GLY A 132 11.05 -7.04 -6.92
N SER A 133 9.86 -7.06 -6.32
CA SER A 133 8.65 -6.58 -6.97
C SER A 133 8.65 -5.05 -7.09
N SER A 134 8.09 -4.54 -8.18
CA SER A 134 8.01 -3.09 -8.36
C SER A 134 6.94 -2.49 -7.46
N TYR A 135 7.23 -1.30 -6.91
CA TYR A 135 6.24 -0.54 -6.13
C TYR A 135 4.96 -0.27 -6.92
N GLN A 136 5.08 -0.03 -8.23
CA GLN A 136 3.92 0.19 -9.10
C GLN A 136 3.00 -1.04 -9.14
N ALA A 137 3.57 -2.23 -9.38
CA ALA A 137 2.78 -3.46 -9.42
C ALA A 137 2.11 -3.75 -8.08
N TYR A 138 2.80 -3.49 -6.96
CA TYR A 138 2.23 -3.58 -5.62
C TYR A 138 1.04 -2.64 -5.43
N PHE A 139 1.19 -1.37 -5.83
CA PHE A 139 0.15 -0.37 -5.72
C PHE A 139 -1.05 -0.68 -6.61
N ASP A 140 -0.82 -1.19 -7.82
CA ASP A 140 -1.87 -1.60 -8.74
C ASP A 140 -2.71 -2.75 -8.14
N VAL A 141 -2.05 -3.75 -7.54
CA VAL A 141 -2.72 -4.85 -6.84
C VAL A 141 -3.55 -4.33 -5.67
N GLN A 142 -3.02 -3.42 -4.85
CA GLN A 142 -3.77 -2.82 -3.77
C GLN A 142 -5.04 -2.08 -4.25
N ASN A 143 -4.91 -1.23 -5.27
CA ASN A 143 -6.05 -0.49 -5.81
C ASN A 143 -7.16 -1.42 -6.30
N GLU A 144 -6.77 -2.58 -6.84
CA GLU A 144 -7.69 -3.55 -7.41
C GLU A 144 -8.41 -4.36 -6.33
N LEU A 145 -7.73 -4.65 -5.22
CA LEU A 145 -8.39 -5.20 -4.03
C LEU A 145 -9.38 -4.20 -3.43
N VAL A 146 -8.99 -2.92 -3.31
CA VAL A 146 -9.90 -1.86 -2.85
C VAL A 146 -11.10 -1.72 -3.79
N ALA A 147 -10.87 -1.77 -5.10
CA ALA A 147 -11.93 -1.71 -6.10
C ALA A 147 -12.90 -2.91 -5.97
N ALA A 148 -12.41 -4.12 -5.69
CA ALA A 148 -13.26 -5.28 -5.44
C ALA A 148 -14.23 -5.06 -4.28
N TYR A 149 -13.76 -4.51 -3.15
CA TYR A 149 -14.64 -4.16 -2.03
C TYR A 149 -15.64 -3.07 -2.41
N ASN A 150 -15.20 -2.03 -3.11
CA ASN A 150 -16.08 -0.93 -3.49
C ASN A 150 -17.19 -1.41 -4.42
N GLU A 151 -16.88 -2.26 -5.41
CA GLU A 151 -17.89 -2.86 -6.29
C GLU A 151 -18.91 -3.70 -5.52
N LEU A 152 -18.48 -4.56 -4.58
CA LEU A 152 -19.40 -5.35 -3.75
C LEU A 152 -20.34 -4.45 -2.93
N ARG A 153 -19.79 -3.35 -2.40
CA ARG A 153 -20.55 -2.38 -1.61
C ARG A 153 -21.53 -1.59 -2.49
N ASP A 154 -21.11 -1.19 -3.68
CA ASP A 154 -21.95 -0.51 -4.66
C ASP A 154 -23.07 -1.42 -5.18
N GLU A 155 -22.79 -2.70 -5.45
CA GLU A 155 -23.80 -3.68 -5.87
C GLU A 155 -24.90 -3.84 -4.81
N LEU A 156 -24.54 -3.99 -3.53
CA LEU A 156 -25.52 -4.04 -2.44
C LEU A 156 -26.30 -2.73 -2.27
N ALA A 157 -25.61 -1.59 -2.39
CA ALA A 157 -26.25 -0.27 -2.33
C ALA A 157 -27.29 -0.12 -3.44
N GLN A 158 -26.94 -0.53 -4.66
CA GLN A 158 -27.79 -0.47 -5.84
C GLN A 158 -28.97 -1.44 -5.73
N GLU A 159 -28.76 -2.65 -5.21
CA GLU A 159 -29.82 -3.64 -5.01
C GLU A 159 -30.86 -3.16 -3.99
N LYS A 160 -30.40 -2.59 -2.86
CA LYS A 160 -31.30 -2.20 -1.77
C LYS A 160 -31.94 -0.83 -1.96
N TRP A 161 -31.19 0.14 -2.46
CA TRP A 161 -31.59 1.55 -2.50
C TRP A 161 -31.55 2.18 -3.89
N GLN A 162 -31.10 1.45 -4.92
CA GLN A 162 -30.92 1.95 -6.29
C GLN A 162 -30.05 3.22 -6.36
N LYS A 163 -29.07 3.31 -5.45
CA LYS A 163 -28.11 4.40 -5.36
C LYS A 163 -26.70 3.84 -5.25
N ASN A 164 -25.72 4.61 -5.70
CA ASN A 164 -24.32 4.28 -5.46
C ASN A 164 -24.01 4.35 -3.97
N TYR A 165 -23.03 3.57 -3.52
CA TYR A 165 -22.57 3.54 -2.14
C TYR A 165 -22.11 4.93 -1.66
N ALA A 166 -21.46 5.69 -2.54
CA ALA A 166 -20.99 7.05 -2.24
C ALA A 166 -22.14 8.03 -1.93
N ASP A 167 -23.34 7.79 -2.47
CA ASP A 167 -24.52 8.65 -2.31
C ASP A 167 -25.40 8.25 -1.12
N LEU A 168 -25.02 7.21 -0.37
CA LEU A 168 -25.72 6.72 0.81
C LEU A 168 -25.38 7.53 2.06
N ASN A 169 -26.30 7.53 3.03
CA ASN A 169 -26.07 8.14 4.33
C ASN A 169 -25.05 7.35 5.16
N GLU A 170 -24.43 7.97 6.17
CA GLU A 170 -23.40 7.35 7.02
C GLU A 170 -23.87 6.03 7.65
N ASP A 171 -25.11 5.95 8.15
CA ASP A 171 -25.66 4.74 8.75
C ASP A 171 -25.83 3.60 7.73
N GLN A 172 -26.21 3.93 6.48
CA GLN A 172 -26.37 2.97 5.40
C GLN A 172 -25.01 2.47 4.91
N GLN A 173 -24.04 3.38 4.77
CA GLN A 173 -22.66 3.03 4.45
C GLN A 173 -22.06 2.13 5.54
N LYS A 174 -22.32 2.44 6.81
CA LYS A 174 -21.85 1.64 7.94
C LYS A 174 -22.42 0.22 7.89
N ALA A 175 -23.72 0.07 7.65
CA ALA A 175 -24.36 -1.23 7.49
C ALA A 175 -23.71 -2.06 6.37
N ILE A 176 -23.41 -1.45 5.22
CA ILE A 176 -22.73 -2.13 4.12
C ILE A 176 -21.27 -2.46 4.47
N ARG A 177 -20.55 -1.58 5.18
CA ARG A 177 -19.19 -1.87 5.69
C ARG A 177 -19.19 -3.02 6.69
N ASP A 178 -20.23 -3.16 7.49
CA ASP A 178 -20.39 -4.27 8.44
C ASP A 178 -20.65 -5.62 7.74
N ILE A 179 -21.28 -5.58 6.55
CA ILE A 179 -21.49 -6.76 5.69
C ILE A 179 -20.19 -7.15 4.98
N PHE A 180 -19.49 -6.16 4.40
CA PHE A 180 -18.22 -6.35 3.70
C PHE A 180 -17.09 -5.54 4.38
N PRO A 181 -16.58 -6.03 5.53
CA PRO A 181 -15.46 -5.40 6.21
C PRO A 181 -14.19 -5.57 5.37
N GLN A 182 -13.47 -4.49 5.12
CA GLN A 182 -12.22 -4.54 4.37
C GLN A 182 -11.09 -5.02 5.27
N LYS A 183 -10.67 -6.28 5.07
CA LYS A 183 -9.59 -6.93 5.84
C LYS A 183 -8.46 -7.34 4.92
N ILE A 184 -7.55 -6.39 4.67
CA ILE A 184 -6.34 -6.62 3.89
C ILE A 184 -5.17 -6.61 4.87
N SER A 185 -4.44 -7.72 4.93
CA SER A 185 -3.23 -7.86 5.74
C SER A 185 -2.02 -7.89 4.82
N GLU A 186 -1.07 -7.01 5.09
CA GLU A 186 0.21 -6.98 4.40
C GLU A 186 1.18 -7.86 5.18
N ALA A 187 1.54 -9.01 4.62
CA ALA A 187 2.52 -9.89 5.24
C ALA A 187 3.91 -9.53 4.70
N GLU A 188 4.88 -9.43 5.61
CA GLU A 188 6.25 -9.09 5.22
C GLU A 188 6.79 -10.08 4.18
N PRO A 189 7.58 -9.60 3.19
CA PRO A 189 8.27 -10.46 2.24
C PRO A 189 9.01 -11.58 2.98
N LYS A 190 8.77 -12.85 2.61
CA LYS A 190 9.52 -14.00 3.15
C LYS A 190 11.02 -13.86 2.83
N GLY A 191 11.74 -13.14 3.68
CA GLY A 191 13.19 -13.05 3.67
C GLY A 191 13.78 -14.19 4.48
N VAL A 192 14.22 -15.25 3.78
CA VAL A 192 15.25 -16.22 4.17
C VAL A 192 15.34 -16.52 5.68
N LYS A 193 14.80 -17.67 6.10
CA LYS A 193 15.28 -18.31 7.34
C LYS A 193 16.80 -18.43 7.22
N LYS A 194 17.55 -17.63 7.97
CA LYS A 194 18.96 -17.92 8.25
C LYS A 194 18.97 -19.25 8.98
N ASN A 195 19.21 -20.32 8.24
CA ASN A 195 19.61 -21.59 8.84
C ASN A 195 20.98 -21.31 9.50
N ASN A 196 20.99 -21.23 10.83
CA ASN A 196 22.21 -21.33 11.61
C ASN A 196 22.79 -22.74 11.50
#